data_AF-A0A4U3ALL4-F1
#
_entry.id   AF-A0A4U3ALL4-F1
#
_cell.length_a   1.000
_cell.length_b   1.000
_cell.length_c   1.000
_cell.angle_alpha   90.00
_cell.angle_beta   90.00
_cell.angle_gamma   90.00
#
_symmetry.space_group_name_H-M   'P 1'
#
loop_
_entity.id
_entity.type
_entity.pdbx_description
1 polymer ?
#
loop_
_entity_poly.entity_id
_entity_poly.type
_entity_poly.pdbx_seq_one_letter_code
_entity_poly.pdbx_strand_id
1 'polypeptide(L)' 'MYTYDKLISWVENIKEENHSSATALCIIKDNKMVLEHYSGHHSNISTSKKITASSQFYVASARKSYLGLMVA' A
#
# COMPACT_ATOMS: atom_id res chain seq x y z
N MET A 1 11.17 -13.23 14.45
CA MET A 1 10.96 -12.18 13.44
C MET A 1 9.78 -12.64 12.60
N TYR A 2 8.54 -12.43 13.07
CA TYR A 2 7.33 -13.10 12.54
C TYR A 2 6.05 -12.25 12.66
N THR A 3 6.15 -11.01 13.16
CA THR A 3 4.96 -10.29 13.65
C THR A 3 3.97 -9.94 12.54
N TYR A 4 4.46 -9.72 11.32
CA TYR A 4 3.64 -9.21 10.21
C TYR A 4 3.53 -10.15 9.01
N ASP A 5 4.21 -11.30 9.00
CA ASP A 5 4.24 -12.21 7.84
C ASP A 5 2.83 -12.67 7.45
N LYS A 6 1.97 -12.94 8.45
CA LYS A 6 0.56 -13.28 8.19
C LYS A 6 -0.20 -12.15 7.49
N LEU A 7 0.04 -10.90 7.88
CA LEU A 7 -0.57 -9.73 7.23
C LEU A 7 -0.03 -9.55 5.81
N ILE A 8 1.29 -9.67 5.62
CA ILE A 8 1.94 -9.56 4.31
C ILE A 8 1.38 -10.62 3.37
N SER A 9 1.36 -11.89 3.79
CA SER A 9 0.80 -12.99 2.99
C SER A 9 -0.67 -12.76 2.65
N TRP A 10 -1.45 -12.23 3.59
CA TRP A 10 -2.87 -11.93 3.35
C TRP A 10 -3.07 -10.81 2.32
N VAL A 11 -2.31 -9.70 2.40
CA VAL A 11 -2.43 -8.61 1.41
C VAL A 11 -1.91 -9.03 0.03
N GLU A 12 -0.90 -9.89 -0.04
CA GLU A 12 -0.48 -10.50 -1.30
C GLU A 12 -1.58 -11.37 -1.89
N ASN A 13 -2.19 -12.24 -1.07
CA ASN A 13 -3.26 -13.12 -1.52
C ASN A 13 -4.45 -12.33 -2.10
N ILE A 14 -4.87 -11.25 -1.42
CA ILE A 14 -5.95 -10.40 -1.93
C ILE A 14 -5.57 -9.68 -3.22
N LYS A 15 -4.32 -9.23 -3.35
CA LYS A 15 -3.82 -8.61 -4.58
C LYS A 15 -3.95 -9.57 -5.76
N GLU A 16 -3.56 -10.84 -5.56
CA GLU A 16 -3.68 -11.90 -6.57
C GLU A 16 -5.15 -12.26 -6.87
N GLU A 17 -5.98 -12.47 -5.84
CA GLU A 17 -7.41 -12.79 -5.99
C GLU A 17 -8.19 -11.69 -6.74
N ASN A 18 -7.81 -10.44 -6.54
CA ASN A 18 -8.42 -9.29 -7.22
C ASN A 18 -7.78 -8.97 -8.58
N HIS A 19 -6.78 -9.74 -9.03
CA HIS A 19 -5.97 -9.44 -10.22
C HIS A 19 -5.42 -8.00 -10.23
N SER A 20 -5.11 -7.48 -9.05
CA SER A 20 -4.60 -6.14 -8.85
C SER A 20 -3.14 -6.06 -9.29
N SER A 21 -2.75 -4.96 -9.91
CA SER A 21 -1.37 -4.82 -10.40
C SER A 21 -0.33 -4.64 -9.28
N ALA A 22 -0.75 -4.13 -8.12
CA ALA A 22 0.12 -3.85 -7.00
C ALA A 22 -0.63 -3.81 -5.66
N THR A 23 0.12 -3.94 -4.56
CA THR A 23 -0.33 -3.70 -3.19
C THR A 23 0.77 -3.03 -2.38
N ALA A 24 0.37 -2.16 -1.43
CA ALA A 24 1.28 -1.48 -0.52
C ALA A 24 0.72 -1.53 0.90
N LEU A 25 1.55 -1.90 1.87
CA LEU A 25 1.21 -1.97 3.29
C LEU A 25 2.28 -1.23 4.09
N CYS A 26 1.84 -0.23 4.87
CA CYS A 26 2.69 0.50 5.81
C CYS A 26 2.02 0.48 7.18
N ILE A 27 2.80 0.17 8.23
CA ILE A 27 2.32 0.19 9.62
C ILE A 27 3.16 1.17 10.42
N ILE A 28 2.48 2.12 11.06
CA ILE A 28 3.08 3.11 11.96
C ILE A 28 2.63 2.79 13.39
N LYS A 29 3.59 2.66 14.31
CA LYS A 29 3.36 2.44 15.74
C LYS A 29 4.35 3.26 16.54
N ASP A 30 3.88 3.93 17.59
CA ASP A 30 4.73 4.76 18.47
C ASP A 30 5.56 5.79 17.69
N ASN A 31 4.91 6.45 16.70
CA ASN A 31 5.51 7.41 15.78
C ASN A 31 6.71 6.86 14.97
N LYS A 32 6.81 5.53 14.83
CA LYS A 32 7.83 4.85 14.03
C LYS A 32 7.14 3.99 12.98
N MET A 33 7.73 3.98 11.80
CA MET A 33 7.40 3.02 10.76
C MET A 33 7.97 1.66 11.19
N VAL A 34 7.08 0.70 11.46
CA VAL A 34 7.44 -0.64 11.95
C VAL A 34 7.31 -1.72 10.89
N LEU A 35 6.67 -1.39 9.76
CA LEU A 35 6.61 -2.23 8.57
C LEU A 35 6.40 -1.37 7.33
N GLU A 36 7.13 -1.72 6.26
CA GLU A 36 6.83 -1.33 4.89
C GLU A 36 6.88 -2.57 4.01
N HIS A 37 5.87 -2.72 3.17
CA HIS A 37 5.79 -3.79 2.18
C HIS A 37 5.19 -3.24 0.89
N TYR A 38 5.93 -3.36 -0.21
CA TYR A 38 5.55 -2.88 -1.52
C TYR A 38 5.72 -4.00 -2.54
N SER A 39 4.67 -4.33 -3.28
CA SER A 39 4.66 -5.45 -4.22
C SER A 39 3.86 -5.14 -5.48
N GLY A 40 4.34 -5.65 -6.61
CA GLY A 40 3.74 -5.48 -7.92
C GLY A 40 4.25 -4.25 -8.68
N HIS A 41 3.43 -3.81 -9.64
CA HIS A 41 3.78 -2.80 -10.64
C HIS A 41 2.64 -1.78 -10.82
N HIS A 42 2.96 -0.59 -11.34
CA HIS A 42 1.98 0.47 -11.58
C HIS A 42 0.82 0.10 -12.53
N SER A 43 0.93 -0.99 -13.29
CA SER A 43 -0.12 -1.55 -14.13
C SER A 43 0.14 -3.04 -14.38
N ASN A 44 -0.84 -3.75 -14.93
CA ASN A 44 -0.73 -5.17 -15.31
C ASN A 44 0.07 -5.41 -16.61
N ILE A 45 0.68 -4.36 -17.19
CA ILE A 45 1.50 -4.48 -18.41
C ILE A 45 2.92 -4.89 -18.02
N SER A 46 3.52 -5.81 -18.79
CA SER A 46 4.83 -6.41 -18.50
C SER A 46 6.00 -5.42 -18.39
N THR A 47 5.91 -4.26 -19.06
CA THR A 47 6.93 -3.20 -19.04
C THR A 47 6.70 -2.16 -17.94
N SER A 48 5.64 -2.33 -17.14
CA SER A 48 5.32 -1.40 -16.07
C SER A 48 6.41 -1.39 -15.00
N LYS A 49 6.70 -0.21 -14.45
CA LYS A 49 7.66 -0.08 -13.35
C LYS A 49 7.11 -0.72 -12.08
N LYS A 50 8.01 -1.31 -11.29
CA LYS A 50 7.73 -1.80 -9.93
C LYS A 50 7.34 -0.62 -9.04
N ILE A 51 6.40 -0.86 -8.14
CA ILE A 51 6.09 0.12 -7.10
C ILE A 51 7.17 0.10 -6.00
N THR A 52 7.27 1.22 -5.30
CA THR A 52 8.26 1.50 -4.24
C THR A 52 7.64 2.43 -3.20
N ALA A 53 8.38 2.76 -2.14
CA ALA A 53 7.95 3.71 -1.12
C ALA A 53 7.57 5.10 -1.66
N SER A 54 8.15 5.53 -2.79
CA SER A 54 7.84 6.83 -3.42
C SER A 54 6.71 6.76 -4.45
N SER A 55 6.10 5.58 -4.64
CA SER A 55 5.00 5.40 -5.58
C SER A 55 3.75 6.13 -5.10
N GLN A 56 3.08 6.82 -6.03
CA GLN A 56 1.84 7.54 -5.75
C GLN A 56 0.64 6.73 -6.24
N PHE A 57 -0.38 6.64 -5.40
CA PHE A 57 -1.64 5.94 -5.69
C PHE A 57 -2.81 6.90 -5.59
N TYR A 58 -3.87 6.63 -6.35
CA TYR A 58 -5.11 7.38 -6.22
C TYR A 58 -5.91 6.89 -5.00
N VAL A 59 -5.79 7.60 -3.88
CA VAL A 59 -6.44 7.22 -2.60
C VAL A 59 -7.92 7.63 -2.50
N ALA A 60 -8.51 8.11 -3.60
CA ALA A 60 -9.93 8.45 -3.74
C ALA A 60 -10.55 9.12 -2.50
N SER A 61 -11.51 8.45 -1.86
CA SER A 61 -12.27 8.96 -0.71
C SER A 61 -11.41 9.37 0.49
N ALA A 62 -10.21 8.81 0.66
CA ALA A 62 -9.31 9.21 1.74
C ALA A 62 -8.90 10.68 1.64
N ARG A 63 -8.87 11.27 0.43
CA ARG A 63 -8.53 12.69 0.22
C ARG A 63 -9.46 13.66 0.97
N LYS A 64 -10.67 13.22 1.34
CA LYS A 64 -11.59 14.01 2.18
C LYS A 64 -10.98 14.37 3.54
N SER A 65 -10.08 13.54 4.09
CA SER A 65 -9.40 13.87 5.34
C SER A 65 -8.52 15.11 5.22
N TYR A 66 -7.99 15.40 4.01
CA TYR A 66 -7.19 16.60 3.78
C TYR A 66 -8.08 17.85 3.85
N LEU A 67 -9.30 17.78 3.32
CA LEU A 67 -10.27 18.87 3.49
C LEU A 67 -10.65 19.07 4.96
N GLY A 68 -10.89 17.97 5.69
CA GLY A 68 -11.14 18.03 7.13
C GLY A 68 -9.99 18.67 7.90
N LEU A 69 -8.75 18.32 7.56
CA LEU A 69 -7.54 18.92 8.15
C LEU A 69 -7.42 20.42 7.85
N MET A 70 -7.80 20.86 6.66
CA MET A 70 -7.70 22.28 6.28
C MET A 70 -8.74 23.18 6.95
N VAL A 71 -9.86 22.62 7.40
CA VAL A 71 -10.98 23.38 7.99
C VAL A 71 -11.02 23.29 9.51
N ALA A 72 -10.37 22.30 10.12
CA ALA A 72 -10.23 22.12 11.56
C ALA A 72 -9.16 23.05 12.16
#